data_AF-A0A1H2ETW8-F1
#
_entry.id   AF-A0A1H2ETW8-F1
#
_cell.length_a   1.000
_cell.length_b   1.000
_cell.length_c   1.000
_cell.angle_alpha   90.00
_cell.angle_beta   90.00
_cell.angle_gamma   90.00
#
_symmetry.space_group_name_H-M   'P 1'
#
loop_
_entity.id
_entity.type
_entity.pdbx_description
1 polymer ?
#
loop_
_entity_poly.entity_id
_entity_poly.type
_entity_poly.pdbx_seq_one_letter_code
_entity_poly.pdbx_strand_id
1 'polypeptide(L)'
;MSKYKSRRRWLMERWLRDRVDQAGHRAQVLWDQLRPASWAARCARLPHVAAHEVSQWRPEPGSSNAELLILLQPLPLIQRRWLAVLVDAPSAAPCTLLEAIARLQLDWEQRITPWKTHYDYAEQLHHLGRLLDIPVAAASAYLDNEKRIFAAIDQRLFESLPLRLRGPMANRLQPGHGGYLGWWQERLLARAGEAGYELADLGEDDWPELPASWYALGWLSGLRLAGPSITPHSLQQ
;
A
#
# COMPACT_ATOMS: atom_id res chain seq x y z
N MET A 1 -11.07 51.19 29.00
CA MET A 1 -12.00 51.41 27.86
C MET A 1 -11.19 51.47 26.56
N SER A 2 -11.80 51.09 25.44
CA SER A 2 -11.25 50.25 24.36
C SER A 2 -9.93 50.65 23.69
N LYS A 3 -9.00 49.68 23.65
CA LYS A 3 -7.81 49.66 22.78
C LYS A 3 -8.23 49.77 21.31
N TYR A 4 -8.13 50.96 20.72
CA TYR A 4 -8.26 51.12 19.27
C TYR A 4 -7.12 50.35 18.59
N LYS A 5 -7.42 49.19 17.97
CA LYS A 5 -6.50 48.57 17.02
C LYS A 5 -6.23 49.59 15.93
N SER A 6 -5.00 50.09 15.83
CA SER A 6 -4.65 51.04 14.78
C SER A 6 -4.97 50.41 13.41
N ARG A 7 -5.57 51.20 12.50
CA ARG A 7 -5.97 50.74 11.16
C ARG A 7 -4.83 49.99 10.44
N ARG A 8 -3.59 50.45 10.64
CA ARG A 8 -2.37 49.78 10.14
C ARG A 8 -2.15 48.39 10.74
N ARG A 9 -2.32 48.23 12.05
CA ARG A 9 -2.20 46.92 12.71
C ARG A 9 -3.29 45.96 12.27
N TRP A 10 -4.53 46.44 12.08
CA TRP A 10 -5.62 45.60 11.54
C TRP A 10 -5.35 45.17 10.09
N LEU A 11 -4.89 46.08 9.22
CA LEU A 11 -4.51 45.75 7.85
C LEU A 11 -3.34 44.76 7.79
N MET A 12 -2.34 44.92 8.67
CA MET A 12 -1.22 44.00 8.78
C MET A 12 -1.67 42.60 9.28
N GLU A 13 -2.51 42.54 10.31
CA GLU A 13 -3.06 41.27 10.84
C GLU A 13 -3.95 40.56 9.81
N ARG A 14 -4.65 41.30 8.96
CA ARG A 14 -5.44 40.76 7.86
C ARG A 14 -4.54 40.25 6.73
N TRP A 15 -3.56 41.05 6.31
CA TRP A 15 -2.59 40.64 5.28
C TRP A 15 -1.79 39.41 5.71
N LEU A 16 -1.37 39.32 6.98
CA LEU A 16 -0.70 38.15 7.53
C LEU A 16 -1.61 36.92 7.51
N ARG A 17 -2.89 37.04 7.89
CA ARG A 17 -3.85 35.93 7.79
C ARG A 17 -4.04 35.47 6.36
N ASP A 18 -4.29 36.40 5.43
CA ASP A 18 -4.46 36.08 4.02
C ASP A 18 -3.22 35.37 3.43
N ARG A 19 -2.00 35.74 3.89
CA ARG A 19 -0.76 35.05 3.51
C ARG A 19 -0.59 33.68 4.12
N VAL A 20 -0.96 33.50 5.39
CA VAL A 20 -0.95 32.19 6.05
C VAL A 20 -1.96 31.26 5.38
N ASP A 21 -3.14 31.74 5.05
CA ASP A 21 -4.18 30.95 4.37
C ASP A 21 -3.73 30.55 2.95
N GLN A 22 -3.12 31.48 2.20
CA GLN A 22 -2.53 31.17 0.89
C GLN A 22 -1.38 30.16 0.98
N ALA A 23 -0.50 30.30 1.98
CA ALA A 23 0.60 29.38 2.20
C ALA A 23 0.09 28.00 2.63
N GLY A 24 -0.93 27.94 3.49
CA GLY A 24 -1.61 26.73 3.91
C GLY A 24 -2.27 26.02 2.74
N HIS A 25 -2.96 26.75 1.85
CA HIS A 25 -3.56 26.17 0.66
C HIS A 25 -2.51 25.61 -0.31
N ARG A 26 -1.41 26.35 -0.56
CA ARG A 26 -0.31 25.86 -1.41
C ARG A 26 0.39 24.66 -0.79
N ALA A 27 0.61 24.68 0.52
CA ALA A 27 1.17 23.54 1.24
C ALA A 27 0.24 22.34 1.14
N GLN A 28 -1.07 22.51 1.30
CA GLN A 28 -2.04 21.43 1.16
C GLN A 28 -2.02 20.84 -0.25
N VAL A 29 -2.00 21.66 -1.30
CA VAL A 29 -1.88 21.19 -2.69
C VAL A 29 -0.58 20.39 -2.90
N LEU A 30 0.55 20.88 -2.37
CA LEU A 30 1.82 20.15 -2.43
C LEU A 30 1.76 18.83 -1.63
N TRP A 31 1.14 18.84 -0.45
CA TRP A 31 0.95 17.64 0.37
C TRP A 31 0.07 16.62 -0.33
N ASP A 32 -1.01 17.04 -0.99
CA ASP A 32 -1.90 16.16 -1.74
C ASP A 32 -1.19 15.55 -2.96
N GLN A 33 -0.25 16.27 -3.58
CA GLN A 33 0.59 15.76 -4.67
C GLN A 33 1.69 14.78 -4.20
N LEU A 34 2.20 14.95 -2.98
CA LEU A 34 3.30 14.16 -2.44
C LEU A 34 2.83 12.98 -1.58
N ARG A 35 1.58 12.99 -1.13
CA ARG A 35 0.99 11.90 -0.35
C ARG A 35 0.72 10.69 -1.24
N PRO A 36 0.89 9.47 -0.70
CA PRO A 36 0.42 8.26 -1.37
C PRO A 36 -1.06 8.41 -1.72
N ALA A 37 -1.48 7.84 -2.85
CA ALA A 37 -2.89 7.86 -3.24
C ALA A 37 -3.77 7.20 -2.16
N SER A 38 -4.98 7.73 -1.96
CA SER A 38 -5.97 7.12 -1.06
C SER A 38 -6.47 5.77 -1.61
N TRP A 39 -7.09 4.95 -0.77
CA TRP A 39 -7.69 3.69 -1.20
C TRP A 39 -8.74 3.88 -2.32
N ALA A 40 -9.59 4.89 -2.21
CA ALA A 40 -10.57 5.21 -3.24
C ALA A 40 -9.93 5.60 -4.57
N ALA A 41 -8.91 6.48 -4.54
CA ALA A 41 -8.17 6.88 -5.74
C ALA A 41 -7.44 5.70 -6.39
N ARG A 42 -6.94 4.76 -5.58
CA ARG A 42 -6.32 3.52 -6.04
C ARG A 42 -7.33 2.62 -6.76
N CYS A 43 -8.46 2.32 -6.14
CA CYS A 43 -9.52 1.52 -6.77
C CYS A 43 -9.99 2.14 -8.09
N ALA A 44 -10.17 3.47 -8.14
CA ALA A 44 -10.53 4.16 -9.38
C ALA A 44 -9.46 4.09 -10.48
N ARG A 45 -8.17 3.98 -10.12
CA ARG A 45 -7.07 3.90 -11.08
C ARG A 45 -6.90 2.50 -11.69
N LEU A 46 -7.31 1.45 -11.00
CA LEU A 46 -7.13 0.05 -11.42
C LEU A 46 -7.55 -0.24 -12.88
N PRO A 47 -8.77 0.13 -13.34
CA PRO A 47 -9.19 -0.14 -14.72
C PRO A 47 -8.37 0.60 -15.77
N HIS A 48 -7.67 1.68 -15.39
CA HIS A 48 -6.86 2.49 -16.28
C HIS A 48 -5.42 2.01 -16.42
N VAL A 49 -4.97 1.03 -15.63
CA VAL A 49 -3.62 0.48 -15.73
C VAL A 49 -3.51 -0.41 -16.96
N ALA A 50 -2.72 0.02 -17.95
CA ALA A 50 -2.58 -0.71 -19.19
C ALA A 50 -1.83 -2.03 -18.97
N ALA A 51 -2.20 -3.09 -19.71
CA ALA A 51 -1.62 -4.41 -19.52
C ALA A 51 -0.10 -4.46 -19.79
N HIS A 52 0.39 -3.62 -20.70
CA HIS A 52 1.81 -3.57 -21.07
C HIS A 52 2.68 -3.01 -19.92
N GLU A 53 2.14 -2.11 -19.09
CA GLU A 53 2.83 -1.56 -17.90
C GLU A 53 3.13 -2.63 -16.85
N VAL A 54 2.37 -3.73 -16.84
CA VAL A 54 2.41 -4.80 -15.83
C VAL A 54 2.74 -6.18 -16.42
N SER A 55 3.35 -6.22 -17.60
CA SER A 55 3.71 -7.49 -18.25
C SER A 55 5.10 -7.53 -18.89
N GLN A 56 5.69 -6.38 -19.23
CA GLN A 56 6.98 -6.31 -19.92
C GLN A 56 8.13 -5.95 -18.99
N TRP A 57 8.37 -6.76 -17.95
CA TRP A 57 9.40 -6.46 -16.97
C TRP A 57 10.77 -7.02 -17.34
N ARG A 58 11.82 -6.23 -17.15
CA ARG A 58 13.20 -6.66 -17.32
C ARG A 58 14.03 -6.20 -16.11
N PRO A 59 14.33 -7.09 -15.15
CA PRO A 59 15.22 -6.74 -14.05
C PRO A 59 16.66 -6.54 -14.57
N GLU A 60 17.42 -5.71 -13.87
CA GLU A 60 18.86 -5.63 -14.10
C GLU A 60 19.52 -6.98 -13.76
N PRO A 61 20.49 -7.46 -14.57
CA PRO A 61 21.17 -8.73 -14.32
C PRO A 61 21.92 -8.67 -12.98
N GLY A 62 21.72 -9.69 -12.13
CA GLY A 62 22.33 -9.78 -10.80
C GLY A 62 21.59 -9.01 -9.70
N SER A 63 20.46 -8.38 -10.01
CA SER A 63 19.60 -7.72 -9.02
C SER A 63 18.69 -8.70 -8.29
N SER A 64 18.43 -8.44 -7.00
CA SER A 64 17.38 -9.10 -6.21
C SER A 64 15.98 -8.96 -6.84
N ASN A 65 15.79 -8.01 -7.76
CA ASN A 65 14.57 -7.83 -8.53
C ASN A 65 14.26 -9.01 -9.47
N ALA A 66 15.24 -9.87 -9.78
CA ALA A 66 15.02 -11.10 -10.53
C ALA A 66 14.20 -12.13 -9.73
N GLU A 67 14.38 -12.21 -8.41
CA GLU A 67 13.54 -13.07 -7.57
C GLU A 67 12.09 -12.56 -7.51
N LEU A 68 11.91 -11.24 -7.43
CA LEU A 68 10.58 -10.63 -7.48
C LEU A 68 9.89 -10.93 -8.81
N LEU A 69 10.63 -10.89 -9.92
CA LEU A 69 10.09 -11.27 -11.22
C LEU A 69 9.54 -12.72 -11.21
N ILE A 70 10.29 -13.67 -10.65
CA ILE A 70 9.86 -15.08 -10.56
C ILE A 70 8.58 -15.21 -9.74
N LEU A 71 8.43 -14.44 -8.66
CA LEU A 71 7.23 -14.43 -7.82
C LEU A 71 6.01 -13.81 -8.51
N LEU A 72 6.21 -12.77 -9.33
CA LEU A 72 5.12 -12.01 -9.95
C LEU A 72 4.67 -12.58 -11.30
N GLN A 73 5.55 -13.28 -12.02
CA GLN A 73 5.24 -13.89 -13.32
C GLN A 73 4.03 -14.83 -13.31
N PRO A 74 3.80 -15.70 -12.30
CA PRO A 74 2.62 -16.58 -12.28
C PRO A 74 1.31 -15.85 -11.95
N LEU A 75 1.34 -14.58 -11.56
CA LEU A 75 0.12 -13.87 -11.15
C LEU A 75 -0.79 -13.53 -12.33
N PRO A 76 -2.11 -13.68 -12.19
CA PRO A 76 -3.09 -13.13 -13.11
C PRO A 76 -2.87 -11.63 -13.39
N LEU A 77 -3.22 -11.19 -14.60
CA LEU A 77 -3.03 -9.80 -15.02
C LEU A 77 -3.68 -8.80 -14.05
N ILE A 78 -4.89 -9.10 -13.56
CA ILE A 78 -5.61 -8.22 -12.65
C ILE A 78 -4.86 -8.02 -11.32
N GLN A 79 -4.21 -9.07 -10.83
CA GLN A 79 -3.42 -9.00 -9.60
C GLN A 79 -2.16 -8.17 -9.80
N ARG A 80 -1.52 -8.28 -10.96
CA ARG A 80 -0.37 -7.45 -11.31
C ARG A 80 -0.73 -5.96 -11.43
N ARG A 81 -1.88 -5.66 -12.04
CA ARG A 81 -2.46 -4.30 -12.07
C ARG A 81 -2.76 -3.79 -10.67
N TRP A 82 -3.36 -4.63 -9.83
CA TRP A 82 -3.67 -4.27 -8.46
C TRP A 82 -2.41 -3.95 -7.66
N LEU A 83 -1.37 -4.78 -7.77
CA LEU A 83 -0.08 -4.52 -7.15
C LEU A 83 0.53 -3.20 -7.62
N ALA A 84 0.47 -2.90 -8.93
CA ALA A 84 0.93 -1.62 -9.49
C ALA A 84 0.21 -0.42 -8.90
N VAL A 85 -1.10 -0.55 -8.70
CA VAL A 85 -1.89 0.47 -8.04
C VAL A 85 -1.53 0.62 -6.56
N LEU A 86 -1.26 -0.46 -5.83
CA LEU A 86 -0.91 -0.42 -4.42
C LEU A 86 0.44 0.28 -4.16
N VAL A 87 1.40 0.13 -5.07
CA VAL A 87 2.73 0.76 -4.94
C VAL A 87 2.83 2.14 -5.58
N ASP A 88 1.73 2.68 -6.12
CA ASP A 88 1.73 3.91 -6.94
C ASP A 88 2.76 3.86 -8.09
N ALA A 89 2.78 2.75 -8.83
CA ALA A 89 3.66 2.63 -9.99
C ALA A 89 3.35 3.76 -11.02
N PRO A 90 4.36 4.53 -11.47
CA PRO A 90 4.15 5.57 -12.46
C PRO A 90 3.76 4.95 -13.80
N SER A 91 2.76 5.47 -14.50
CA SER A 91 2.22 4.88 -15.74
C SER A 91 3.13 5.01 -16.98
N ALA A 92 4.34 5.57 -16.86
CA ALA A 92 5.09 6.10 -18.01
C ALA A 92 6.46 5.47 -18.30
N ALA A 93 6.82 4.31 -17.71
CA ALA A 93 8.13 3.68 -17.95
C ALA A 93 8.05 2.14 -18.16
N PRO A 94 9.05 1.52 -18.82
CA PRO A 94 9.03 0.09 -19.16
C PRO A 94 9.32 -0.86 -17.97
N CYS A 95 9.81 -0.35 -16.84
CA CYS A 95 10.20 -1.16 -15.66
C CYS A 95 9.34 -0.84 -14.42
N THR A 96 8.16 -0.26 -14.61
CA THR A 96 7.40 0.49 -13.59
C THR A 96 6.97 -0.32 -12.39
N LEU A 97 6.54 -1.57 -12.56
CA LEU A 97 6.10 -2.35 -11.41
C LEU A 97 7.27 -2.82 -10.54
N LEU A 98 8.28 -3.47 -11.13
CA LEU A 98 9.44 -3.94 -10.37
C LEU A 98 10.20 -2.78 -9.72
N GLU A 99 10.37 -1.67 -10.43
CA GLU A 99 10.99 -0.47 -9.85
C GLU A 99 10.13 0.16 -8.76
N ALA A 100 8.80 0.22 -8.92
CA ALA A 100 7.92 0.77 -7.89
C ALA A 100 7.86 -0.12 -6.65
N ILE A 101 7.92 -1.44 -6.81
CA ILE A 101 8.09 -2.38 -5.70
C ILE A 101 9.47 -2.17 -5.05
N ALA A 102 10.54 -2.03 -5.82
CA ALA A 102 11.87 -1.72 -5.29
C ALA A 102 12.00 -0.30 -4.71
N ARG A 103 10.97 0.56 -4.85
CA ARG A 103 10.86 1.89 -4.23
C ARG A 103 9.73 1.92 -3.20
N LEU A 104 9.29 0.76 -2.72
CA LEU A 104 8.13 0.62 -1.85
C LEU A 104 8.19 1.64 -0.72
N GLN A 105 7.08 2.37 -0.60
CA GLN A 105 6.96 3.59 0.17
C GLN A 105 6.88 3.31 1.68
N LEU A 106 7.97 2.82 2.28
CA LEU A 106 8.11 2.74 3.73
C LEU A 106 8.69 4.03 4.32
N ASP A 107 9.57 4.71 3.57
CA ASP A 107 10.15 6.00 3.94
C ASP A 107 10.22 6.94 2.73
N TRP A 108 10.15 8.25 2.95
CA TRP A 108 10.22 9.26 1.89
C TRP A 108 11.63 9.32 1.27
N GLU A 109 12.67 9.03 2.04
CA GLU A 109 14.06 8.96 1.55
C GLU A 109 14.26 7.78 0.59
N GLN A 110 13.55 6.66 0.85
CA GLN A 110 13.59 5.45 0.02
C GLN A 110 12.85 5.61 -1.33
N ARG A 111 12.13 6.73 -1.54
CA ARG A 111 11.54 7.08 -2.84
C ARG A 111 12.59 7.47 -3.88
N ILE A 112 13.77 7.90 -3.43
CA ILE A 112 14.80 8.52 -4.29
C ILE A 112 15.74 7.46 -4.88
N THR A 113 15.98 6.35 -4.18
CA THR A 113 16.91 5.30 -4.64
C THR A 113 16.23 3.92 -4.58
N PRO A 114 16.02 3.24 -5.74
CA PRO A 114 15.50 1.88 -5.75
C PRO A 114 16.50 0.91 -5.10
N TRP A 115 16.00 -0.15 -4.48
CA TRP A 115 16.84 -1.18 -3.87
C TRP A 115 17.58 -1.95 -4.94
N LYS A 116 18.88 -2.17 -4.70
CA LYS A 116 19.74 -2.85 -5.66
C LYS A 116 20.09 -4.26 -5.19
N THR A 117 20.04 -4.49 -3.89
CA THR A 117 20.54 -5.71 -3.25
C THR A 117 19.54 -6.33 -2.27
N HIS A 118 19.75 -7.60 -1.93
CA HIS A 118 18.98 -8.30 -0.90
C HIS A 118 19.14 -7.66 0.50
N TYR A 119 20.26 -6.97 0.76
CA TYR A 119 20.47 -6.25 2.02
C TYR A 119 19.54 -5.05 2.14
N ASP A 120 19.35 -4.31 1.04
CA ASP A 120 18.43 -3.16 1.01
C ASP A 120 17.00 -3.63 1.32
N TYR A 121 16.57 -4.74 0.71
CA TYR A 121 15.27 -5.36 0.98
C TYR A 121 15.11 -5.83 2.43
N ALA A 122 16.14 -6.47 2.97
CA ALA A 122 16.18 -6.90 4.36
C ALA A 122 16.05 -5.72 5.34
N GLU A 123 16.70 -4.59 5.04
CA GLU A 123 16.57 -3.34 5.80
C GLU A 123 15.14 -2.78 5.76
N GLN A 124 14.40 -2.85 4.63
CA GLN A 124 12.98 -2.47 4.66
C GLN A 124 12.15 -3.35 5.56
N LEU A 125 12.31 -4.66 5.45
CA LEU A 125 11.55 -5.58 6.28
C LEU A 125 11.84 -5.28 7.75
N HIS A 126 13.11 -4.98 8.06
CA HIS A 126 13.48 -4.58 9.40
C HIS A 126 12.86 -3.26 9.84
N HIS A 127 12.84 -2.25 8.97
CA HIS A 127 12.17 -0.97 9.23
C HIS A 127 10.65 -1.14 9.42
N LEU A 128 9.98 -1.90 8.55
CA LEU A 128 8.55 -2.19 8.64
C LEU A 128 8.22 -2.94 9.93
N GLY A 129 9.04 -3.91 10.31
CA GLY A 129 8.87 -4.63 11.57
C GLY A 129 8.96 -3.71 12.79
N ARG A 130 9.82 -2.69 12.77
CA ARG A 130 9.84 -1.64 13.82
C ARG A 130 8.57 -0.78 13.80
N LEU A 131 8.08 -0.39 12.63
CA LEU A 131 6.84 0.40 12.51
C LEU A 131 5.60 -0.37 12.99
N LEU A 132 5.59 -1.69 12.80
CA LEU A 132 4.53 -2.58 13.26
C LEU A 132 4.68 -3.03 14.72
N ASP A 133 5.76 -2.62 15.39
CA ASP A 133 6.12 -3.01 16.77
C ASP A 133 6.27 -4.53 16.96
N ILE A 134 6.94 -5.19 16.01
CA ILE A 134 7.17 -6.64 16.01
C ILE A 134 8.64 -6.91 16.38
N PRO A 135 8.95 -7.97 17.15
CA PRO A 135 10.33 -8.41 17.32
C PRO A 135 10.89 -8.87 15.98
N VAL A 136 11.72 -8.04 15.35
CA VAL A 136 12.41 -8.38 14.10
C VAL A 136 13.66 -9.20 14.41
N ALA A 137 13.93 -10.23 13.61
CA ALA A 137 15.22 -10.93 13.64
C ALA A 137 16.35 -10.08 13.04
N ALA A 138 17.55 -10.63 12.95
CA ALA A 138 18.65 -10.00 12.21
C ALA A 138 18.24 -9.73 10.75
N ALA A 139 18.73 -8.64 10.15
CA ALA A 139 18.42 -8.30 8.75
C ALA A 139 18.78 -9.45 7.79
N SER A 140 19.87 -10.18 8.05
CA SER A 140 20.26 -11.36 7.27
C SER A 140 19.23 -12.50 7.28
N ALA A 141 18.34 -12.56 8.27
CA ALA A 141 17.24 -13.53 8.37
C ALA A 141 15.93 -12.98 7.79
N TYR A 142 16.00 -12.36 6.60
CA TYR A 142 14.87 -11.62 6.02
C TYR A 142 13.63 -12.50 5.78
N LEU A 143 13.78 -13.78 5.45
CA LEU A 143 12.65 -14.72 5.27
C LEU A 143 11.84 -14.92 6.57
N ASP A 144 12.50 -14.92 7.73
CA ASP A 144 11.81 -15.02 9.01
C ASP A 144 11.10 -13.70 9.35
N ASN A 145 11.68 -12.57 8.94
CA ASN A 145 11.04 -11.26 9.06
C ASN A 145 9.80 -11.16 8.17
N GLU A 146 9.84 -11.66 6.93
CA GLU A 146 8.68 -11.75 6.03
C GLU A 146 7.53 -12.53 6.67
N LYS A 147 7.80 -13.69 7.28
CA LYS A 147 6.76 -14.49 7.98
C LYS A 147 6.10 -13.70 9.10
N ARG A 148 6.89 -13.01 9.92
CA ARG A 148 6.38 -12.22 11.05
C ARG A 148 5.58 -11.01 10.56
N ILE A 149 6.07 -10.33 9.53
CA ILE A 149 5.40 -9.17 8.92
C ILE A 149 4.09 -9.59 8.26
N PHE A 150 4.10 -10.71 7.53
CA PHE A 150 2.90 -11.27 6.91
C PHE A 150 1.80 -11.53 7.94
N ALA A 151 2.14 -12.24 9.03
CA ALA A 151 1.19 -12.54 10.10
C ALA A 151 0.67 -11.26 10.78
N ALA A 152 1.56 -10.30 11.06
CA ALA A 152 1.18 -9.06 11.70
C ALA A 152 0.29 -8.17 10.82
N ILE A 153 0.57 -8.08 9.52
CA ILE A 153 -0.28 -7.32 8.59
C ILE A 153 -1.67 -7.95 8.51
N ASP A 154 -1.75 -9.28 8.40
CA ASP A 154 -3.04 -9.98 8.39
C ASP A 154 -3.83 -9.74 9.69
N GLN A 155 -3.15 -9.71 10.85
CA GLN A 155 -3.76 -9.35 12.13
C GLN A 155 -4.24 -7.89 12.16
N ARG A 156 -3.45 -6.93 11.66
CA ARG A 156 -3.86 -5.52 11.54
C ARG A 156 -5.06 -5.35 10.62
N LEU A 157 -5.13 -6.14 9.55
CA LEU A 157 -6.28 -6.13 8.63
C LEU A 157 -7.55 -6.70 9.26
N PHE A 158 -7.42 -7.65 10.18
CA PHE A 158 -8.54 -8.07 11.03
C PHE A 158 -8.97 -6.95 11.98
N GLU A 159 -8.01 -6.28 12.63
CA GLU A 159 -8.28 -5.14 13.50
C GLU A 159 -8.94 -3.98 12.76
N SER A 160 -8.60 -3.75 11.48
CA SER A 160 -9.24 -2.72 10.67
C SER A 160 -10.65 -3.06 10.19
N LEU A 161 -11.16 -4.27 10.46
CA LEU A 161 -12.53 -4.60 10.07
C LEU A 161 -13.53 -3.79 10.91
N PRO A 162 -14.67 -3.39 10.31
CA PRO A 162 -15.79 -2.82 11.05
C PRO A 162 -16.24 -3.78 12.16
N LEU A 163 -16.60 -3.25 13.33
CA LEU A 163 -16.98 -4.07 14.51
C LEU A 163 -18.07 -5.11 14.20
N ARG A 164 -19.01 -4.76 13.29
CA ARG A 164 -20.09 -5.64 12.83
C ARG A 164 -19.59 -6.89 12.09
N LEU A 165 -18.43 -6.83 11.43
CA LEU A 165 -17.84 -7.93 10.67
C LEU A 165 -16.81 -8.72 11.48
N ARG A 166 -16.21 -8.14 12.53
CA ARG A 166 -15.16 -8.80 13.33
C ARG A 166 -15.62 -10.14 13.93
N GLY A 167 -16.81 -10.18 14.54
CA GLY A 167 -17.35 -11.40 15.15
C GLY A 167 -17.58 -12.53 14.14
N PRO A 168 -18.38 -12.30 13.07
CA PRO A 168 -18.60 -13.30 12.02
C PRO A 168 -17.31 -13.75 11.34
N MET A 169 -16.36 -12.84 11.12
CA MET A 169 -15.11 -13.15 10.42
C MET A 169 -14.11 -13.89 11.30
N ALA A 170 -14.04 -13.61 12.60
CA ALA A 170 -13.20 -14.34 13.54
C ALA A 170 -13.56 -15.84 13.63
N ASN A 171 -14.83 -16.17 13.38
CA ASN A 171 -15.28 -17.57 13.34
C ASN A 171 -14.96 -18.29 12.02
N ARG A 172 -14.60 -17.54 10.96
CA ARG A 172 -14.36 -18.10 9.61
C ARG A 172 -12.88 -18.17 9.26
N LEU A 173 -12.12 -17.16 9.65
CA LEU A 173 -10.71 -16.99 9.29
C LEU A 173 -9.88 -16.82 10.57
N GLN A 174 -8.69 -17.41 10.60
CA GLN A 174 -7.76 -17.23 11.71
C GLN A 174 -6.81 -16.07 11.41
N PRO A 175 -6.68 -15.07 12.29
CA PRO A 175 -5.72 -13.99 12.14
C PRO A 175 -4.28 -14.53 12.05
N GLY A 176 -3.46 -13.88 11.23
CA GLY A 176 -2.04 -14.19 11.05
C GLY A 176 -1.76 -15.25 9.98
N HIS A 177 -2.78 -15.76 9.30
CA HIS A 177 -2.65 -16.83 8.30
C HIS A 177 -2.88 -16.34 6.86
N GLY A 178 -3.19 -15.05 6.67
CA GLY A 178 -3.35 -14.43 5.35
C GLY A 178 -4.79 -14.41 4.82
N GLY A 179 -5.74 -14.97 5.59
CA GLY A 179 -7.15 -15.00 5.18
C GLY A 179 -7.76 -13.61 5.08
N TYR A 180 -7.39 -12.68 5.95
CA TYR A 180 -7.90 -11.31 5.91
C TYR A 180 -7.27 -10.51 4.79
N LEU A 181 -6.02 -10.80 4.44
CA LEU A 181 -5.37 -10.24 3.25
C LEU A 181 -6.12 -10.65 1.98
N GLY A 182 -6.40 -11.94 1.79
CA GLY A 182 -7.20 -12.41 0.65
C GLY A 182 -8.60 -11.81 0.63
N TRP A 183 -9.27 -11.76 1.79
CA TRP A 183 -10.61 -11.20 1.91
C TRP A 183 -10.66 -9.71 1.55
N TRP A 184 -9.74 -8.88 2.08
CA TRP A 184 -9.69 -7.46 1.73
C TRP A 184 -9.37 -7.25 0.26
N GLN A 185 -8.52 -8.10 -0.34
CA GLN A 185 -8.22 -8.04 -1.76
C GLN A 185 -9.49 -8.20 -2.59
N GLU A 186 -10.32 -9.21 -2.31
CA GLU A 186 -11.59 -9.43 -3.01
C GLU A 186 -12.49 -8.19 -2.95
N ARG A 187 -12.61 -7.58 -1.76
CA ARG A 187 -13.49 -6.42 -1.57
C ARG A 187 -12.95 -5.17 -2.24
N LEU A 188 -11.63 -4.96 -2.23
CA LEU A 188 -11.01 -3.83 -2.93
C LEU A 188 -11.12 -3.97 -4.44
N LEU A 189 -11.05 -5.20 -4.98
CA LEU A 189 -11.34 -5.48 -6.39
C LEU A 189 -12.82 -5.26 -6.72
N ALA A 190 -13.75 -5.68 -5.84
CA ALA A 190 -15.17 -5.37 -6.00
C ALA A 190 -15.42 -3.85 -6.04
N ARG A 191 -14.78 -3.08 -5.15
CA ARG A 191 -14.85 -1.60 -5.14
C ARG A 191 -14.26 -0.97 -6.41
N ALA A 192 -13.25 -1.59 -7.01
CA ALA A 192 -12.68 -1.14 -8.26
C ALA A 192 -13.56 -1.45 -9.49
N GLY A 193 -14.70 -2.14 -9.29
CA GLY A 193 -15.64 -2.50 -10.35
C GLY A 193 -15.22 -3.73 -11.15
N GLU A 194 -14.31 -4.55 -10.63
CA GLU A 194 -13.90 -5.80 -11.29
C GLU A 194 -15.01 -6.86 -11.21
N ALA A 195 -15.28 -7.51 -12.33
CA ALA A 195 -16.33 -8.52 -12.42
C ALA A 195 -15.96 -9.77 -11.59
N GLY A 196 -16.97 -10.40 -10.98
CA GLY A 196 -16.80 -11.64 -10.19
C GLY A 196 -16.45 -11.42 -8.71
N TYR A 197 -16.45 -10.17 -8.23
CA TYR A 197 -16.25 -9.84 -6.81
C TYR A 197 -17.45 -9.07 -6.24
N GLU A 198 -17.76 -9.32 -4.98
CA GLU A 198 -18.87 -8.66 -4.26
C GLU A 198 -18.37 -7.86 -3.07
N LEU A 199 -19.12 -6.84 -2.63
CA LEU A 199 -18.72 -5.98 -1.51
C LEU A 199 -19.00 -6.59 -0.12
N ALA A 200 -19.78 -7.68 -0.04
CA ALA A 200 -20.08 -8.45 1.18
C ALA A 200 -20.26 -7.58 2.45
N ASP A 201 -21.25 -6.68 2.40
CA ASP A 201 -21.69 -5.84 3.53
C ASP A 201 -20.69 -4.75 4.01
N LEU A 202 -19.66 -4.42 3.23
CA LEU A 202 -18.87 -3.20 3.44
C LEU A 202 -19.69 -1.96 3.02
N GLY A 203 -19.72 -0.94 3.89
CA GLY A 203 -20.30 0.37 3.63
C GLY A 203 -19.29 1.26 2.91
N GLU A 204 -19.72 2.40 2.37
CA GLU A 204 -18.90 3.26 1.51
C GLU A 204 -17.58 3.71 2.17
N ASP A 205 -17.58 3.93 3.49
CA ASP A 205 -16.43 4.42 4.25
C ASP A 205 -15.52 3.33 4.85
N ASP A 206 -15.87 2.06 4.70
CA ASP A 206 -15.10 0.97 5.31
C ASP A 206 -13.88 0.59 4.45
N TRP A 207 -12.73 1.15 4.80
CA TRP A 207 -11.44 0.91 4.16
C TRP A 207 -10.44 0.22 5.10
N PRO A 208 -9.41 -0.46 4.58
CA PRO A 208 -8.32 -0.94 5.42
C PRO A 208 -7.62 0.24 6.10
N GLU A 209 -7.55 0.20 7.43
CA GLU A 209 -6.82 1.15 8.27
C GLU A 209 -5.31 0.85 8.26
N LEU A 210 -4.74 0.66 7.07
CA LEU A 210 -3.34 0.31 6.84
C LEU A 210 -2.85 1.04 5.58
N PRO A 211 -1.58 1.52 5.55
CA PRO A 211 -0.99 2.02 4.31
C PRO A 211 -0.99 0.96 3.20
N ALA A 212 -1.34 1.36 1.97
CA ALA A 212 -1.35 0.46 0.81
C ALA A 212 0.02 -0.17 0.50
N SER A 213 1.12 0.54 0.81
CA SER A 213 2.49 0.00 0.68
C SER A 213 2.75 -1.14 1.67
N TRP A 214 2.25 -1.05 2.90
CA TRP A 214 2.34 -2.12 3.88
C TRP A 214 1.51 -3.32 3.41
N TYR A 215 0.30 -3.07 2.91
CA TYR A 215 -0.54 -4.10 2.33
C TYR A 215 0.17 -4.84 1.19
N ALA A 216 0.80 -4.11 0.26
CA ALA A 216 1.56 -4.69 -0.85
C ALA A 216 2.74 -5.55 -0.36
N LEU A 217 3.48 -5.09 0.65
CA LEU A 217 4.57 -5.87 1.26
C LEU A 217 4.08 -7.13 1.98
N GLY A 218 2.98 -7.04 2.71
CA GLY A 218 2.32 -8.20 3.31
C GLY A 218 1.91 -9.21 2.25
N TRP A 219 1.33 -8.73 1.15
CA TRP A 219 0.92 -9.59 0.05
C TRP A 219 2.12 -10.26 -0.63
N LEU A 220 3.17 -9.51 -0.95
CA LEU A 220 4.42 -10.05 -1.51
C LEU A 220 5.06 -11.09 -0.60
N SER A 221 5.09 -10.83 0.71
CA SER A 221 5.57 -11.79 1.72
C SER A 221 4.72 -13.07 1.69
N GLY A 222 3.40 -12.92 1.61
CA GLY A 222 2.47 -14.03 1.51
C GLY A 222 2.67 -14.87 0.24
N LEU A 223 2.85 -14.24 -0.93
CA LEU A 223 3.07 -14.94 -2.20
C LEU A 223 4.30 -15.86 -2.15
N ARG A 224 5.34 -15.46 -1.42
CA ARG A 224 6.53 -16.29 -1.20
C ARG A 224 6.28 -17.45 -0.23
N LEU A 225 5.39 -17.27 0.75
CA LEU A 225 5.15 -18.24 1.83
C LEU A 225 4.08 -19.29 1.50
N ALA A 226 2.98 -18.90 0.87
CA ALA A 226 1.87 -19.81 0.54
C ALA A 226 1.63 -19.91 -0.99
N GLY A 227 2.54 -19.36 -1.81
CA GLY A 227 2.40 -19.36 -3.26
C GLY A 227 1.23 -18.49 -3.73
N PRO A 228 0.79 -18.65 -4.99
CA PRO A 228 -0.35 -17.91 -5.52
C PRO A 228 -1.68 -18.29 -4.85
N SER A 229 -1.72 -19.22 -3.89
CA SER A 229 -2.95 -19.68 -3.23
C SER A 229 -3.53 -18.71 -2.20
N ILE A 230 -2.84 -17.63 -1.85
CA ILE A 230 -3.41 -16.49 -1.08
C ILE A 230 -4.42 -15.70 -1.92
N THR A 231 -4.52 -16.03 -3.20
CA THR A 231 -5.47 -15.39 -4.10
C THR A 231 -6.91 -15.89 -3.86
N PRO A 232 -7.90 -15.03 -4.17
CA PRO A 232 -9.30 -15.21 -3.80
C PRO A 232 -9.83 -16.64 -3.97
N HIS A 233 -10.61 -17.10 -2.98
CA HIS A 233 -11.35 -18.36 -3.09
C HIS A 233 -12.35 -18.35 -4.27
N SER A 234 -12.70 -17.15 -4.78
CA SER A 234 -13.57 -16.97 -5.95
C SER A 234 -12.94 -17.35 -7.30
N LEU A 235 -11.65 -17.69 -7.37
CA LEU A 235 -11.00 -18.18 -8.60
C LEU A 235 -10.95 -19.72 -8.72
N GLN A 236 -11.60 -20.45 -7.80
CA GLN A 236 -11.62 -21.93 -7.79
C GLN A 236 -13.00 -22.55 -8.07
N GLN A 237 -13.98 -21.77 -8.54
CA GLN A 237 -15.28 -22.30 -9.01
C GLN A 237 -15.54 -21.91 -10.45
#